data_AF-A0A2V7ZCB6-F1
#
_entry.id   AF-A0A2V7ZCB6-F1
#
_cell.length_a   1.000
_cell.length_b   1.000
_cell.length_c   1.000
_cell.angle_alpha   90.00
_cell.angle_beta   90.00
_cell.angle_gamma   90.00
#
_symmetry.space_group_name_H-M   'P 1'
#
loop_
_entity.id
_entity.type
_entity.pdbx_description
1 polymer ?
#
loop_
_entity_poly.entity_id
_entity_poly.type
_entity_poly.pdbx_seq_one_letter_code
_entity_poly.pdbx_strand_id
1 'polypeptide(L)'
;MRHTAVYDAAANEMIVFGGHPDCGGTLFGNPWALLNANGLGGTPTWVLLGTAPSARVSHSTVVDPAQHRMLVFGGSNNSVLLNDISVMSNTNATSGQAWTSLAPSGTPPAARYAHCCCNCRGSDAPPSFRRIRPHP
;
A
#
# COMPACT_ATOMS: atom_id res chain seq x y z
N MET A 1 -5.68 8.41 -14.56
CA MET A 1 -5.44 7.19 -13.76
C MET A 1 -4.40 7.48 -12.67
N ARG A 2 -4.73 7.31 -11.39
CA ARG A 2 -3.85 7.59 -10.23
C ARG A 2 -4.02 6.53 -9.14
N HIS A 3 -3.99 5.26 -9.56
CA HIS A 3 -4.02 4.09 -8.69
C HIS A 3 -2.62 3.81 -8.14
N THR A 4 -2.51 2.87 -7.21
CA THR A 4 -1.24 2.28 -6.82
C THR A 4 -1.24 0.78 -7.08
N ALA A 5 -0.05 0.22 -7.26
CA ALA A 5 0.18 -1.20 -7.34
C ALA A 5 1.39 -1.57 -6.49
N VAL A 6 1.30 -2.66 -5.73
CA VAL A 6 2.42 -3.24 -4.97
C VAL A 6 2.59 -4.70 -5.33
N TYR A 7 3.82 -5.19 -5.35
CA TYR A 7 4.14 -6.59 -5.61
C TYR A 7 4.71 -7.25 -4.36
N ASP A 8 4.06 -8.30 -3.87
CA ASP A 8 4.59 -9.18 -2.85
C ASP A 8 5.25 -10.38 -3.53
N ALA A 9 6.58 -10.36 -3.58
CA ALA A 9 7.36 -11.41 -4.21
C ALA A 9 7.27 -12.76 -3.48
N ALA A 10 7.03 -12.76 -2.17
CA ALA A 10 6.93 -14.00 -1.39
C ALA A 10 5.59 -14.70 -1.63
N ALA A 11 4.51 -13.94 -1.86
CA ALA A 11 3.21 -14.48 -2.29
C ALA A 11 3.12 -14.68 -3.82
N ASN A 12 4.00 -14.05 -4.60
CA ASN A 12 3.90 -13.93 -6.06
C ASN A 12 2.58 -13.27 -6.51
N GLU A 13 2.20 -12.20 -5.83
CA GLU A 13 0.93 -11.51 -6.05
C GLU A 13 1.16 -10.00 -6.22
N MET A 14 0.43 -9.40 -7.17
CA MET A 14 0.39 -7.94 -7.34
C MET A 14 -0.96 -7.40 -6.90
N ILE A 15 -0.97 -6.47 -5.96
CA ILE A 15 -2.19 -5.83 -5.44
C ILE A 15 -2.33 -4.46 -6.06
N VAL A 16 -3.48 -4.18 -6.66
CA VAL A 16 -3.85 -2.87 -7.24
C VAL A 16 -4.98 -2.27 -6.40
N PHE A 17 -4.84 -1.00 -6.03
CA PHE A 17 -5.86 -0.30 -5.24
C PHE A 17 -6.07 1.15 -5.68
N GLY A 18 -7.32 1.59 -5.56
CA GLY A 18 -7.73 2.96 -5.82
C GLY A 18 -7.67 3.34 -7.29
N GLY A 19 -7.74 4.65 -7.53
CA GLY A 19 -7.71 5.20 -8.87
C GLY A 19 -9.05 5.78 -9.31
N HIS A 20 -9.06 6.24 -10.55
CA HIS A 20 -10.13 7.02 -11.13
C HIS A 20 -10.37 6.53 -12.57
N PRO A 21 -11.62 6.25 -12.98
CA PRO A 21 -11.94 5.85 -14.34
C PRO A 21 -11.60 6.97 -15.34
N ASP A 22 -12.16 8.18 -15.20
CA ASP A 22 -11.89 9.36 -16.06
C ASP A 22 -12.25 10.68 -15.34
N CYS A 23 -12.13 11.87 -15.95
CA CYS A 23 -12.50 13.16 -15.34
C CYS A 23 -14.00 13.24 -14.95
N GLY A 24 -14.37 12.80 -13.74
CA GLY A 24 -15.72 12.91 -13.18
C GLY A 24 -16.41 11.59 -12.79
N GLY A 25 -15.82 10.42 -13.09
CA GLY A 25 -16.36 9.13 -12.61
C GLY A 25 -16.08 8.81 -11.13
N THR A 26 -16.74 7.77 -10.62
CA THR A 26 -16.57 7.31 -9.23
C THR A 26 -15.18 6.72 -9.00
N LEU A 27 -14.57 7.03 -7.86
CA LEU A 27 -13.29 6.45 -7.48
C LEU A 27 -13.39 4.94 -7.27
N PHE A 28 -12.34 4.22 -7.64
CA PHE A 28 -12.22 2.81 -7.32
C PHE A 28 -11.88 2.64 -5.84
N GLY A 29 -12.59 1.73 -5.16
CA GLY A 29 -12.33 1.36 -3.77
C GLY A 29 -12.14 -0.13 -3.57
N ASN A 30 -12.24 -0.93 -4.64
CA ASN A 30 -12.08 -2.37 -4.58
C ASN A 30 -10.62 -2.74 -4.91
N PRO A 31 -9.88 -3.35 -3.97
CA PRO A 31 -8.55 -3.85 -4.23
C PRO A 31 -8.63 -5.16 -5.02
N TRP A 32 -7.73 -5.31 -5.98
CA TRP A 32 -7.63 -6.50 -6.82
C TRP A 32 -6.24 -7.10 -6.66
N ALA A 33 -6.14 -8.44 -6.58
CA ALA A 33 -4.87 -9.13 -6.68
C ALA A 33 -4.75 -9.85 -8.02
N LEU A 34 -3.57 -9.77 -8.63
CA LEU A 34 -3.13 -10.65 -9.70
C LEU A 34 -2.30 -11.77 -9.07
N LEU A 35 -2.83 -13.00 -9.12
CA LEU A 35 -2.11 -14.19 -8.72
C LEU A 35 -1.12 -14.61 -9.81
N ASN A 36 -0.08 -15.36 -9.46
CA ASN A 36 0.98 -15.78 -10.39
C ASN A 36 1.60 -14.60 -11.15
N ALA A 37 1.76 -13.46 -10.48
CA ALA A 37 2.05 -12.19 -11.16
C ALA A 37 3.41 -12.16 -11.88
N ASN A 38 4.36 -13.03 -11.50
CA ASN A 38 5.63 -13.17 -12.23
C ASN A 38 5.54 -13.98 -13.53
N GLY A 39 4.42 -14.66 -13.80
CA GLY A 39 4.22 -15.48 -15.00
C GLY A 39 5.02 -16.80 -15.04
N LEU A 40 5.67 -17.21 -13.95
CA LEU A 40 6.59 -18.38 -13.91
C LEU A 40 6.06 -19.60 -13.14
N GLY A 41 4.77 -19.64 -12.80
CA GLY A 41 4.20 -20.73 -11.98
C GLY A 41 2.74 -21.08 -12.27
N GLY A 42 2.20 -20.58 -13.38
CA GLY A 42 0.79 -20.74 -13.75
C GLY A 42 0.26 -19.53 -14.53
N THR A 43 -0.97 -19.61 -15.00
CA THR A 43 -1.65 -18.49 -15.66
C THR A 43 -1.96 -17.39 -14.64
N PRO A 44 -1.63 -16.12 -14.92
CA PRO A 44 -2.04 -15.01 -14.06
C PRO A 44 -3.56 -14.89 -13.99
N THR A 45 -4.10 -14.74 -12.78
CA THR A 45 -5.55 -14.64 -12.55
C THR A 45 -5.89 -13.49 -11.62
N TRP A 46 -6.94 -12.75 -11.94
CA TRP A 46 -7.42 -11.64 -11.11
C TRP A 46 -8.43 -12.14 -10.08
N VAL A 47 -8.26 -11.71 -8.83
CA VAL A 47 -9.22 -11.94 -7.75
C VAL A 47 -9.54 -10.64 -7.03
N LEU A 48 -10.81 -10.46 -6.69
CA LEU A 48 -11.27 -9.32 -5.91
C LEU A 48 -10.93 -9.55 -4.43
N LEU A 49 -10.19 -8.62 -3.83
CA LEU A 49 -9.93 -8.59 -2.40
C LEU A 49 -11.07 -7.83 -1.74
N GLY A 50 -11.73 -8.44 -0.75
CA GLY A 50 -13.04 -8.01 -0.24
C GLY A 50 -13.08 -6.59 0.36
N THR A 51 -13.10 -6.49 1.70
CA THR A 51 -13.13 -5.21 2.41
C THR A 51 -11.92 -4.36 2.06
N ALA A 52 -12.07 -3.04 2.10
CA ALA A 52 -11.04 -2.11 1.69
C ALA A 52 -11.18 -0.76 2.38
N PRO A 53 -10.12 0.06 2.39
CA PRO A 53 -10.23 1.47 2.74
C PRO A 53 -11.15 2.19 1.77
N SER A 54 -11.65 3.36 2.17
CA SER A 54 -12.47 4.19 1.29
C SER A 54 -11.78 4.43 -0.07
N ALA A 55 -12.58 4.44 -1.13
CA ALA A 55 -12.13 4.74 -2.48
C ALA A 55 -11.33 6.05 -2.52
N ARG A 56 -10.17 6.02 -3.19
CA ARG A 56 -9.21 7.12 -3.17
C ARG A 56 -8.26 7.14 -4.36
N VAL A 57 -7.70 8.32 -4.64
CA VAL A 57 -6.73 8.55 -5.72
C VAL A 57 -5.47 9.23 -5.22
N SER A 58 -4.36 9.02 -5.92
CA SER A 58 -3.07 9.65 -5.65
C SER A 58 -2.61 9.47 -4.20
N HIS A 59 -3.05 8.38 -3.58
CA HIS A 59 -2.54 7.91 -2.30
C HIS A 59 -1.20 7.20 -2.56
N SER A 60 -0.45 6.93 -1.50
CA SER A 60 0.79 6.14 -1.62
C SER A 60 0.63 4.82 -0.89
N THR A 61 1.30 3.78 -1.41
CA THR A 61 1.27 2.44 -0.84
C THR A 61 2.66 1.84 -0.75
N VAL A 62 2.87 1.05 0.30
CA VAL A 62 4.07 0.23 0.47
C VAL A 62 3.70 -1.17 0.90
N VAL A 63 4.53 -2.13 0.52
CA VAL A 63 4.46 -3.50 1.02
C VAL A 63 5.64 -3.79 1.96
N ASP A 64 5.36 -4.48 3.04
CA ASP A 64 6.32 -5.17 3.88
C ASP A 64 6.25 -6.68 3.55
N PRO A 65 7.11 -7.19 2.67
CA PRO A 65 7.06 -8.58 2.23
C PRO A 65 7.47 -9.58 3.31
N ALA A 66 8.04 -9.15 4.45
CA ALA A 66 8.42 -10.05 5.54
C ALA A 66 7.23 -10.32 6.46
N GLN A 67 6.31 -9.35 6.55
CA GLN A 67 5.09 -9.47 7.34
C GLN A 67 3.85 -9.72 6.47
N HIS A 68 4.00 -9.74 5.14
CA HIS A 68 2.89 -9.78 4.18
C HIS A 68 1.88 -8.65 4.44
N ARG A 69 2.38 -7.42 4.69
CA ARG A 69 1.52 -6.28 5.03
C ARG A 69 1.58 -5.21 3.97
N MET A 70 0.44 -4.64 3.64
CA MET A 70 0.35 -3.48 2.76
C MET A 70 -0.15 -2.29 3.57
N LEU A 71 0.50 -1.13 3.43
CA LEU A 71 0.08 0.12 4.02
C LEU A 71 -0.41 1.07 2.92
N VAL A 72 -1.49 1.78 3.21
CA VAL A 72 -2.08 2.82 2.37
C VAL A 72 -2.11 4.10 3.18
N PHE A 73 -1.59 5.20 2.64
CA PHE A 73 -1.59 6.50 3.31
C PHE A 73 -2.11 7.62 2.40
N GLY A 74 -2.94 8.48 3.00
CA GLY A 74 -3.41 9.72 2.41
C GLY A 74 -4.20 9.53 1.11
N GLY A 75 -4.03 10.49 0.19
CA GLY A 75 -4.78 10.57 -1.06
C GLY A 75 -5.97 11.53 -0.98
N SER A 76 -6.89 11.41 -1.93
CA SER A 76 -8.12 12.17 -1.98
C SER A 76 -9.29 11.26 -2.33
N ASN A 77 -10.46 11.50 -1.72
CA ASN A 77 -11.72 10.85 -2.08
C ASN A 77 -12.64 11.73 -2.96
N ASN A 78 -12.07 12.71 -3.66
CA ASN A 78 -12.75 13.78 -4.42
C ASN A 78 -13.50 14.83 -3.58
N SER A 79 -13.73 14.59 -2.28
CA SER A 79 -14.34 15.57 -1.37
C SER A 79 -13.34 16.21 -0.43
N VAL A 80 -12.40 15.42 0.10
CA VAL A 80 -11.39 15.86 1.07
C VAL A 80 -10.04 15.21 0.78
N LEU A 81 -8.98 15.87 1.27
CA LEU A 81 -7.68 15.23 1.40
C LEU A 81 -7.69 14.30 2.61
N LEU A 82 -7.18 13.10 2.41
CA LEU A 82 -7.11 12.05 3.41
C LEU A 82 -5.77 12.11 4.14
N ASN A 83 -5.77 11.67 5.39
CA ASN A 83 -4.57 11.59 6.25
C ASN A 83 -4.59 10.34 7.13
N ASP A 84 -5.44 9.38 6.80
CA ASP A 84 -5.55 8.09 7.47
C ASP A 84 -4.48 7.11 6.97
N ILE A 85 -4.12 6.17 7.84
CA ILE A 85 -3.30 5.03 7.50
C ILE A 85 -4.17 3.79 7.60
N SER A 86 -4.29 3.05 6.50
CA SER A 86 -4.96 1.76 6.46
C SER A 86 -3.95 0.65 6.21
N VAL A 87 -4.08 -0.46 6.92
CA VAL A 87 -3.16 -1.60 6.83
C VAL A 87 -3.90 -2.87 6.52
N MET A 88 -3.51 -3.51 5.42
CA MET A 88 -3.86 -4.89 5.10
C MET A 88 -2.89 -5.80 5.86
N SER A 89 -3.40 -6.66 6.74
CA SER A 89 -2.57 -7.51 7.60
C SER A 89 -1.96 -8.71 6.89
N ASN A 90 -2.51 -9.08 5.73
CA ASN A 90 -2.05 -10.20 4.92
C ASN A 90 -2.30 -9.92 3.43
N THR A 91 -1.23 -9.86 2.65
CA THR A 91 -1.25 -9.65 1.21
C THR A 91 -1.62 -10.89 0.42
N ASN A 92 -1.58 -12.09 1.03
CA ASN A 92 -2.02 -13.32 0.37
C ASN A 92 -3.54 -13.28 0.09
N ALA A 93 -3.85 -13.27 -1.19
CA ALA A 93 -5.19 -13.09 -1.72
C ALA A 93 -6.17 -14.22 -1.32
N THR A 94 -5.66 -15.42 -1.10
CA THR A 94 -6.47 -16.62 -0.81
C THR A 94 -6.87 -16.78 0.66
N SER A 95 -6.21 -16.04 1.56
CA SER A 95 -6.40 -16.18 3.01
C SER A 95 -7.39 -15.20 3.64
N GLY A 96 -8.12 -14.43 2.83
CA GLY A 96 -9.01 -13.37 3.29
C GLY A 96 -8.24 -12.15 3.81
N GLN A 97 -8.66 -10.96 3.40
CA GLN A 97 -7.96 -9.72 3.74
C GLN A 97 -8.64 -9.07 4.95
N ALA A 98 -7.83 -8.73 5.96
CA ALA A 98 -8.27 -7.91 7.08
C ALA A 98 -7.59 -6.54 7.01
N TRP A 99 -8.42 -5.50 7.02
CA TRP A 99 -7.98 -4.11 7.05
C TRP A 99 -8.16 -3.51 8.43
N THR A 100 -7.16 -2.75 8.85
CA THR A 100 -7.19 -2.00 10.11
C THR A 100 -6.72 -0.58 9.89
N SER A 101 -7.41 0.37 10.51
CA SER A 101 -6.94 1.76 10.57
C SER A 101 -5.91 1.89 11.68
N LEU A 102 -4.79 2.55 11.39
CA LEU A 102 -3.81 2.92 12.40
C LEU A 102 -4.01 4.37 12.85
N ALA A 103 -3.82 4.60 14.15
CA ALA A 103 -3.78 5.92 14.76
C ALA A 103 -2.38 6.16 15.35
N PRO A 104 -1.42 6.67 14.57
CA PRO A 104 -0.10 7.02 15.08
C PRO A 104 -0.19 8.08 16.17
N SER A 105 0.71 8.01 17.16
CA SER A 105 0.86 9.05 18.17
C SER A 105 1.73 10.23 17.67
N GLY A 106 1.64 11.38 18.35
CA GLY A 106 2.39 12.59 18.02
C GLY A 106 1.62 13.55 17.11
N THR A 107 2.33 14.49 16.48
CA THR A 107 1.74 15.46 15.55
C THR A 107 1.72 14.86 14.14
N PRO A 108 0.55 14.59 13.54
CA PRO A 108 0.49 14.01 12.22
C PRO A 108 0.94 15.04 11.15
N PRO A 109 1.44 14.57 10.00
CA PRO A 109 1.65 15.45 8.86
C PRO A 109 0.31 16.03 8.38
N ALA A 110 0.33 17.14 7.65
CA ALA A 110 -0.85 17.63 6.95
C ALA A 110 -1.35 16.61 5.90
N ALA A 111 -2.66 16.53 5.73
CA ALA A 111 -3.34 15.72 4.71
C ALA A 111 -2.79 16.04 3.31
N ARG A 112 -2.54 15.01 2.50
CA ARG A 112 -1.83 15.15 1.22
C ARG A 112 -2.18 14.05 0.23
N TYR A 113 -1.97 14.34 -1.03
CA TYR A 113 -2.12 13.42 -2.16
C TYR A 113 -0.99 13.69 -3.17
N ALA A 114 -0.80 12.80 -4.14
CA ALA A 114 0.29 12.85 -5.12
C ALA A 114 1.70 12.88 -4.49
N HIS A 115 1.82 12.30 -3.29
CA HIS A 115 3.09 12.08 -2.62
C HIS A 115 3.64 10.68 -2.99
N CYS A 116 4.87 10.40 -2.59
CA CYS A 116 5.52 9.12 -2.77
C CYS A 116 5.92 8.53 -1.42
N CYS A 117 6.07 7.20 -1.39
CA CYS A 117 6.61 6.47 -0.26
C CYS A 117 7.47 5.32 -0.78
N CYS A 118 8.45 4.92 0.02
CA CYS A 118 9.21 3.70 -0.19
C CYS A 118 9.42 3.03 1.17
N ASN A 119 9.58 1.71 1.17
CA ASN A 119 9.90 0.95 2.36
C ASN A 119 11.43 0.80 2.44
N CYS A 120 12.07 1.48 3.39
CA CYS A 120 13.51 1.37 3.63
C CYS A 120 13.77 0.37 4.75
N ARG A 121 14.26 -0.83 4.43
CA ARG A 121 14.71 -1.76 5.46
C ARG A 121 16.13 -1.42 5.90
N GLY A 122 16.37 -1.49 7.20
CA GLY A 122 17.70 -1.27 7.77
C GLY A 122 18.75 -2.29 7.31
N SER A 123 18.34 -3.42 6.72
CA SER A 123 19.24 -4.39 6.08
C SER A 123 19.81 -3.91 4.74
N ASP A 124 19.19 -2.90 4.12
CA ASP A 124 19.60 -2.34 2.83
C ASP A 124 20.41 -1.05 3.03
N ALA A 125 20.75 -0.71 4.28
CA ALA A 125 21.65 0.39 4.58
C ALA A 125 23.07 0.01 4.12
N PRO A 126 23.74 0.82 3.28
CA PRO A 126 25.17 0.64 3.06
C PRO A 126 25.90 0.67 4.41
N PRO A 127 27.02 -0.06 4.58
CA PRO A 127 27.68 -0.27 5.87
C PRO A 127 28.22 1.00 6.57
N SER A 128 27.94 2.21 6.07
CA SER A 128 28.47 3.48 6.58
C SER A 128 27.59 4.19 7.62
N PHE A 129 26.36 3.75 7.91
CA PHE A 129 25.55 4.35 8.97
C PHE A 129 25.62 3.56 10.29
N ARG A 130 26.84 3.39 10.83
CA ARG A 130 26.97 3.19 12.28
C ARG A 130 26.67 4.53 12.96
N ARG A 131 25.61 4.56 13.78
CA ARG A 131 25.34 5.64 14.74
C ARG A 131 26.64 6.08 15.39
N ILE A 132 27.02 7.34 15.18
CA ILE A 132 28.01 8.00 16.05
C ILE A 132 27.35 8.02 17.43
N ARG A 133 27.87 7.21 18.37
CA ARG A 133 27.51 7.36 19.77
C ARG A 133 28.05 8.72 20.23
N PRO A 134 27.29 9.53 20.98
CA PRO A 134 27.90 10.65 21.68
C PRO A 134 28.90 10.09 22.69
N HIS A 135 30.14 10.54 22.62
CA HIS A 135 31.11 10.35 23.70
C HIS A 135 30.75 11.29 24.88
N PRO A 136 31.02 10.87 26.12
CA PRO A 136 30.67 11.62 27.34
C PRO A 136 31.36 12.97 27.45
#